data_AF-A0AAN0IS09-F1
#
_entry.id   AF-A0AAN0IS09-F1
#
_cell.length_a   1.000
_cell.length_b   1.000
_cell.length_c   1.000
_cell.angle_alpha   90.00
_cell.angle_beta   90.00
_cell.angle_gamma   90.00
#
_symmetry.space_group_name_H-M   'P 1'
#
loop_
_entity.id
_entity.type
_entity.pdbx_description
1 polymer ?
#
loop_
_entity_poly.entity_id
_entity_poly.type
_entity_poly.pdbx_seq_one_letter_code
_entity_poly.pdbx_strand_id
1 'polypeptide(L)'
;APKAASGKSRLIREDENDKSDEEEEEEEGGSGLTSRHMTFGKKKEPARQLQVLSALENIDSESEDEETQRWEEEQINKGIKASNPLPADEPVTINSLDPLTQSFIYGIDYQQQHYQQQTRPPPPPTVSVKFVPVTLDSLKSRLSNRLQELKDNVANHRRQLDQVMADVKDANDFIEGADTSITRIEEHYLFYQQMKGYLRDLLSCLAIKAPLIKSIEVKVQSIHSKRSRLLITRRRQDVTDESEECRMGVANDEGRQGRIVEREGRRRRRREKRERQEVATDHYEGMSSDDELLETDKIRFNKELESLGPDINDVFSDVVDDFCDLNIIKTRFEQWKFTQSSSYSEAYVSLCLTKIFTPYVRHELIYWNPLEFDAIPIDSMKWLQCLLTYGYHEGEEPDITDNDIHLIPQLIDRVLISKINGESHDTVSHDDWVKPTKTGKRLVCKGIGSSSYYYS
;
A
#
# COMPACT_ATOMS: atom_id res chain seq x y z
N ALA A 1 37.59 22.29 40.57
CA ALA A 1 36.92 21.00 40.28
C ALA A 1 36.29 21.12 38.88
N PRO A 2 36.32 20.09 38.01
CA PRO A 2 36.04 18.69 38.30
C PRO A 2 37.07 17.67 37.75
N LYS A 3 36.87 16.41 38.16
CA LYS A 3 37.65 15.20 37.84
C LYS A 3 37.08 14.51 36.59
N ALA A 4 37.97 13.94 35.78
CA ALA A 4 37.68 12.86 34.82
C ALA A 4 38.47 11.62 35.25
N ALA A 5 37.85 10.43 35.18
CA ALA A 5 38.54 9.16 35.29
C ALA A 5 38.07 8.23 34.17
N SER A 6 39.04 7.84 33.33
CA SER A 6 38.92 6.92 32.21
C SER A 6 39.39 5.53 32.67
N GLY A 7 38.56 4.51 32.53
CA GLY A 7 38.94 3.11 32.67
C GLY A 7 39.27 2.50 31.31
N LYS A 8 40.50 1.98 31.16
CA LYS A 8 40.92 1.08 30.08
C LYS A 8 41.00 -0.34 30.64
N SER A 9 40.43 -1.31 29.93
CA SER A 9 40.93 -2.69 29.93
C SER A 9 40.56 -3.37 28.62
N ARG A 10 41.59 -3.76 27.87
CA ARG A 10 41.56 -4.62 26.69
C ARG A 10 41.77 -6.06 27.16
N LEU A 11 41.04 -7.02 26.60
CA LEU A 11 41.55 -8.37 26.41
C LEU A 11 40.99 -8.97 25.11
N ILE A 12 41.92 -9.55 24.34
CA ILE A 12 41.81 -10.21 23.04
C ILE A 12 41.80 -11.74 23.28
N ARG A 13 40.98 -12.47 22.53
CA ARG A 13 41.23 -13.76 21.84
C ARG A 13 39.95 -14.17 21.08
N GLU A 14 39.97 -14.30 19.74
CA GLU A 14 40.26 -15.53 18.94
C GLU A 14 39.26 -16.67 19.27
N ASP A 15 38.58 -17.40 18.38
CA ASP A 15 38.32 -17.38 16.94
C ASP A 15 37.18 -18.42 16.71
N GLU A 16 36.44 -18.29 15.61
CA GLU A 16 35.62 -19.30 14.89
C GLU A 16 34.82 -20.39 15.65
N ASN A 17 33.47 -20.29 15.59
CA ASN A 17 32.67 -21.43 15.11
C ASN A 17 31.33 -20.97 14.51
N ASP A 18 31.20 -21.20 13.21
CA ASP A 18 30.01 -21.06 12.40
C ASP A 18 29.07 -22.24 12.68
N LYS A 19 27.87 -21.97 13.21
CA LYS A 19 26.76 -22.93 13.23
C LYS A 19 25.44 -22.20 13.00
N SER A 20 24.84 -22.50 11.86
CA SER A 20 23.43 -22.24 11.57
C SER A 20 22.56 -22.89 12.64
N ASP A 21 21.70 -22.09 13.28
CA ASP A 21 20.59 -22.58 14.09
C ASP A 21 19.29 -22.20 13.37
N GLU A 22 18.69 -23.21 12.74
CA GLU A 22 17.27 -23.20 12.37
C GLU A 22 16.48 -23.52 13.63
N GLU A 23 16.04 -22.49 14.36
CA GLU A 23 15.09 -22.67 15.47
C GLU A 23 13.69 -22.87 14.87
N GLU A 24 13.29 -24.14 14.72
CA GLU A 24 11.89 -24.55 14.63
C GLU A 24 11.22 -24.27 15.99
N GLU A 25 10.37 -23.25 16.05
CA GLU A 25 9.47 -23.01 17.19
C GLU A 25 8.44 -24.15 17.28
N GLU A 26 8.65 -25.10 18.20
CA GLU A 26 7.62 -26.03 18.65
C GLU A 26 6.60 -25.29 19.53
N GLU A 27 5.44 -24.95 18.95
CA GLU A 27 4.34 -24.33 19.67
C GLU A 27 3.59 -25.37 20.53
N GLU A 28 3.83 -25.31 21.83
CA GLU A 28 3.26 -26.15 22.87
C GLU A 28 1.78 -25.79 23.14
N GLY A 29 0.88 -26.72 22.83
CA GLY A 29 -0.29 -27.04 23.67
C GLY A 29 -1.27 -25.93 24.09
N GLY A 30 -1.89 -25.22 23.14
CA GLY A 30 -3.02 -24.31 23.41
C GLY A 30 -4.35 -24.83 22.86
N SER A 31 -5.19 -25.43 23.70
CA SER A 31 -6.58 -25.80 23.36
C SER A 31 -7.45 -24.56 23.14
N GLY A 32 -7.53 -24.10 21.90
CA GLY A 32 -8.50 -23.12 21.43
C GLY A 32 -9.00 -23.52 20.05
N LEU A 33 -10.30 -23.37 19.80
CA LEU A 33 -10.98 -23.79 18.58
C LEU A 33 -10.59 -22.87 17.40
N THR A 34 -9.36 -22.99 16.91
CA THR A 34 -8.90 -22.34 15.69
C THR A 34 -8.87 -23.38 14.58
N SER A 35 -9.45 -23.00 13.43
CA SER A 35 -9.51 -23.86 12.24
C SER A 35 -8.09 -24.27 11.84
N ARG A 36 -7.77 -25.57 12.00
CA ARG A 36 -6.45 -26.11 11.66
C ARG A 36 -6.15 -25.85 10.19
N HIS A 37 -5.01 -25.21 9.94
CA HIS A 37 -4.49 -24.88 8.62
C HIS A 37 -4.37 -26.13 7.74
N MET A 38 -5.15 -26.20 6.66
CA MET A 38 -5.10 -27.26 5.66
C MET A 38 -3.89 -27.05 4.75
N THR A 39 -2.76 -27.68 5.04
CA THR A 39 -1.63 -27.70 4.11
C THR A 39 -1.82 -28.78 3.05
N PHE A 40 -1.77 -28.38 1.79
CA PHE A 40 -1.78 -29.30 0.65
C PHE A 40 -0.39 -29.94 0.53
N GLY A 41 -0.20 -31.10 1.18
CA GLY A 41 1.06 -31.83 1.14
C GLY A 41 0.90 -33.23 1.74
N LYS A 42 0.92 -34.26 0.90
CA LYS A 42 0.85 -35.67 1.29
C LYS A 42 2.12 -36.07 2.07
N LYS A 43 2.14 -35.97 3.40
CA LYS A 43 3.16 -36.60 4.29
C LYS A 43 2.91 -36.47 5.81
N LYS A 44 1.68 -36.61 6.31
CA LYS A 44 1.41 -36.67 7.78
C LYS A 44 0.59 -37.88 8.25
N GLU A 45 0.35 -38.86 7.37
CA GLU A 45 -0.43 -40.06 7.69
C GLU A 45 0.23 -41.00 8.71
N PRO A 46 1.55 -41.29 8.67
CA PRO A 46 2.16 -42.24 9.62
C PRO A 46 2.27 -41.68 11.05
N ALA A 47 2.42 -40.35 11.21
CA ALA A 47 2.52 -39.71 12.52
C ALA A 47 1.18 -39.76 13.29
N ARG A 48 0.05 -39.59 12.59
CA ARG A 48 -1.29 -39.75 13.19
C ARG A 48 -1.55 -41.19 13.60
N GLN A 49 -1.10 -42.15 12.78
CA GLN A 49 -1.28 -43.57 13.07
C GLN A 49 -0.44 -44.01 14.28
N LEU A 50 0.78 -43.50 14.43
CA LEU A 50 1.63 -43.74 15.59
C LEU A 50 1.07 -43.13 16.88
N GLN A 51 0.46 -41.94 16.79
CA GLN A 51 -0.19 -41.29 17.93
C GLN A 51 -1.44 -42.04 18.40
N VAL A 52 -2.22 -42.59 17.46
CA VAL A 52 -3.37 -43.45 17.77
C VAL A 52 -2.89 -44.77 18.40
N LEU A 53 -1.84 -45.40 17.87
CA LEU A 53 -1.30 -46.64 18.42
C LEU A 53 -0.70 -46.44 19.83
N SER A 54 0.01 -45.34 20.05
CA SER A 54 0.52 -44.96 21.39
C SER A 54 -0.60 -44.70 22.39
N ALA A 55 -1.72 -44.11 21.95
CA ALA A 55 -2.89 -43.92 22.81
C ALA A 55 -3.58 -45.24 23.17
N LEU A 56 -3.53 -46.26 22.30
CA LEU A 56 -4.00 -47.61 22.59
C LEU A 56 -3.05 -48.41 23.50
N GLU A 57 -1.74 -48.19 23.39
CA GLU A 57 -0.72 -48.92 24.17
C GLU A 57 -0.64 -48.45 25.64
N ASN A 58 -1.09 -47.22 25.92
CA ASN A 58 -1.19 -46.66 27.29
C ASN A 58 -2.50 -47.03 28.02
N ILE A 59 -3.33 -47.90 27.47
CA ILE A 59 -4.52 -48.44 28.15
C ILE A 59 -4.06 -49.63 29.00
N ASP A 60 -3.34 -49.34 30.09
CA ASP A 60 -2.95 -50.35 31.06
C ASP A 60 -4.15 -50.62 31.99
N SER A 61 -4.50 -51.90 32.15
CA SER A 61 -5.75 -52.36 32.76
C SER A 61 -5.72 -52.34 34.29
N GLU A 62 -5.33 -51.23 34.91
CA GLU A 62 -5.38 -51.06 36.36
C GLU A 62 -6.29 -49.89 36.75
N SER A 63 -7.51 -50.26 37.14
CA SER A 63 -8.61 -49.43 37.63
C SER A 63 -9.23 -48.46 36.61
N GLU A 64 -10.02 -49.00 35.70
CA GLU A 64 -11.08 -48.23 35.03
C GLU A 64 -12.00 -47.64 36.10
N ASP A 65 -11.96 -46.31 36.26
CA ASP A 65 -12.87 -45.56 37.12
C ASP A 65 -14.31 -45.73 36.60
N GLU A 66 -15.28 -45.97 37.49
CA GLU A 66 -16.71 -46.10 37.15
C GLU A 66 -17.21 -44.86 36.36
N GLU A 67 -16.58 -43.71 36.54
CA GLU A 67 -16.86 -42.49 35.79
C GLU A 67 -16.47 -42.58 34.31
N THR A 68 -15.34 -43.23 34.00
CA THR A 68 -14.84 -43.38 32.63
C THR A 68 -15.70 -44.36 31.83
N GLN A 69 -16.13 -45.46 32.46
CA GLN A 69 -17.05 -46.43 31.84
C GLN A 69 -18.42 -45.80 31.51
N ARG A 70 -18.97 -44.99 32.43
CA ARG A 70 -20.24 -44.28 32.19
C ARG A 70 -20.12 -43.29 31.04
N TRP A 71 -18.99 -42.59 30.95
CA TRP A 71 -18.75 -41.65 29.87
C TRP A 71 -18.64 -42.36 28.51
N GLU A 72 -17.94 -43.50 28.43
CA GLU A 72 -17.85 -44.31 27.21
C GLU A 72 -19.22 -44.87 26.79
N GLU A 73 -20.00 -45.41 27.73
CA GLU A 73 -21.35 -45.90 27.47
C GLU A 73 -22.28 -44.81 26.92
N GLU A 74 -22.17 -43.57 27.42
CA GLU A 74 -22.94 -42.43 26.90
C GLU A 74 -22.55 -42.05 25.47
N GLN A 75 -21.27 -42.09 25.11
CA GLN A 75 -20.82 -41.81 23.74
C GLN A 75 -21.26 -42.90 22.77
N ILE A 76 -21.19 -44.17 23.18
CA ILE A 76 -21.68 -45.30 22.39
C ILE A 76 -23.19 -45.18 22.17
N ASN A 77 -23.96 -44.84 23.21
CA ASN A 77 -25.41 -44.66 23.08
C ASN A 77 -25.80 -43.47 22.19
N LYS A 78 -25.01 -42.38 22.19
CA LYS A 78 -25.20 -41.25 21.27
C LYS A 78 -24.93 -41.67 19.82
N GLY A 79 -23.91 -42.49 19.58
CA GLY A 79 -23.60 -43.06 18.26
C GLY A 79 -24.67 -44.03 17.74
N ILE A 80 -25.21 -44.90 18.61
CA ILE A 80 -26.23 -45.90 18.23
C ILE A 80 -27.57 -45.23 17.90
N LYS A 81 -27.99 -44.20 18.67
CA LYS A 81 -29.24 -43.47 18.42
C LYS A 81 -29.25 -42.70 17.10
N ALA A 82 -28.08 -42.36 16.55
CA ALA A 82 -27.97 -41.74 15.22
C ALA A 82 -28.15 -42.74 14.05
N SER A 83 -28.18 -44.05 14.32
CA SER A 83 -28.16 -45.10 13.29
C SER A 83 -29.47 -45.85 13.04
N ASN A 84 -30.58 -45.49 13.72
CA ASN A 84 -31.89 -46.09 13.46
C ASN A 84 -32.69 -45.29 12.42
N PRO A 85 -32.82 -45.75 11.16
CA PRO A 85 -33.81 -45.21 10.23
C PRO A 85 -35.23 -45.62 10.66
N LEU A 86 -36.14 -44.64 10.67
CA LEU A 86 -37.58 -44.85 10.84
C LEU A 86 -38.13 -45.81 9.77
N PRO A 87 -39.17 -46.61 10.06
CA PRO A 87 -39.82 -47.46 9.06
C PRO A 87 -40.49 -46.60 7.99
N ALA A 88 -40.20 -46.91 6.73
CA ALA A 88 -40.86 -46.34 5.57
C ALA A 88 -42.30 -46.87 5.49
N ASP A 89 -43.27 -45.98 5.65
CA ASP A 89 -44.52 -45.99 4.89
C ASP A 89 -45.17 -44.59 4.97
N GLU A 90 -45.63 -44.12 3.81
CA GLU A 90 -46.32 -42.86 3.47
C GLU A 90 -45.47 -41.71 2.86
N PRO A 91 -45.74 -41.28 1.61
CA PRO A 91 -45.03 -40.20 0.95
C PRO A 91 -45.59 -38.83 1.36
N VAL A 92 -44.88 -38.11 2.23
CA VAL A 92 -45.14 -36.68 2.46
C VAL A 92 -44.26 -35.86 1.52
N THR A 93 -44.91 -35.13 0.63
CA THR A 93 -44.33 -34.21 -0.34
C THR A 93 -43.46 -33.16 0.32
N ILE A 94 -42.17 -33.16 -0.04
CA ILE A 94 -41.22 -32.08 0.25
C ILE A 94 -41.61 -30.91 -0.63
N ASN A 95 -42.30 -29.93 -0.07
CA ASN A 95 -42.20 -28.52 -0.45
C ASN A 95 -43.02 -27.69 0.53
N SER A 96 -42.37 -26.70 1.13
CA SER A 96 -42.88 -25.67 2.06
C SER A 96 -42.66 -25.96 3.55
N LEU A 97 -41.43 -25.72 4.05
CA LEU A 97 -41.24 -25.23 5.41
C LEU A 97 -40.09 -24.22 5.48
N ASP A 98 -40.41 -23.13 6.18
CA ASP A 98 -39.71 -21.88 6.43
C ASP A 98 -38.45 -22.09 7.33
N PRO A 99 -37.36 -21.30 7.22
CA PRO A 99 -36.11 -21.54 7.98
C PRO A 99 -36.20 -21.36 9.51
N LEU A 100 -37.33 -20.93 10.07
CA LEU A 100 -37.45 -20.55 11.49
C LEU A 100 -37.67 -21.72 12.47
N THR A 101 -37.82 -22.95 12.00
CA THR A 101 -38.03 -24.12 12.89
C THR A 101 -36.74 -24.80 13.39
N GLN A 102 -35.55 -24.34 12.99
CA GLN A 102 -34.29 -24.98 13.39
C GLN A 102 -33.79 -24.60 14.81
N SER A 103 -34.33 -23.57 15.46
CA SER A 103 -33.85 -23.12 16.79
C SER A 103 -34.56 -23.76 17.99
N PHE A 104 -35.57 -24.62 17.80
CA PHE A 104 -36.31 -25.22 18.94
C PHE A 104 -35.78 -26.58 19.42
N ILE A 105 -34.66 -27.07 18.89
CA ILE A 105 -34.16 -28.43 19.22
C ILE A 105 -33.08 -28.43 20.32
N TYR A 106 -32.42 -27.31 20.62
CA TYR A 106 -31.30 -27.25 21.58
C TYR A 106 -31.64 -26.66 22.95
N GLY A 107 -32.78 -27.04 23.55
CA GLY A 107 -33.16 -26.51 24.86
C GLY A 107 -34.16 -27.33 25.66
N ILE A 108 -34.29 -28.64 25.40
CA ILE A 108 -35.11 -29.50 26.28
C ILE A 108 -34.19 -30.36 27.13
N ASP A 109 -34.04 -29.93 28.39
CA ASP A 109 -33.42 -30.69 29.45
C ASP A 109 -34.38 -31.83 29.83
N TYR A 110 -34.23 -32.97 29.16
CA TYR A 110 -34.96 -34.19 29.51
C TYR A 110 -34.25 -34.83 30.71
N GLN A 111 -34.79 -34.62 31.91
CA GLN A 111 -34.45 -35.42 33.08
C GLN A 111 -34.67 -36.90 32.78
N GLN A 112 -33.58 -37.66 32.62
CA GLN A 112 -33.62 -39.12 32.57
C GLN A 112 -34.10 -39.65 33.92
N GLN A 113 -35.26 -40.33 33.91
CA GLN A 113 -35.60 -41.23 35.00
C GLN A 113 -34.79 -42.52 34.84
N HIS A 114 -33.78 -42.70 35.69
CA HIS A 114 -33.10 -43.97 35.86
C HIS A 114 -34.11 -45.01 36.38
N TYR A 115 -34.44 -46.01 35.55
CA TYR A 115 -35.12 -47.21 36.01
C TYR A 115 -34.12 -48.09 36.78
N GLN A 116 -33.96 -47.83 38.07
CA GLN A 116 -33.37 -48.80 38.98
C GLN A 116 -34.37 -49.95 39.20
N GLN A 117 -33.93 -51.19 38.93
CA GLN A 117 -34.62 -52.40 39.37
C GLN A 117 -34.67 -52.39 40.90
N GLN A 118 -35.79 -51.94 41.47
CA GLN A 118 -36.03 -51.98 42.90
C GLN A 118 -36.53 -53.38 43.30
N THR A 119 -35.68 -54.10 44.05
CA THR A 119 -36.14 -55.14 44.96
C THR A 119 -37.15 -54.55 45.93
N ARG A 120 -38.30 -55.21 46.06
CA ARG A 120 -39.44 -54.88 46.92
C ARG A 120 -39.03 -54.27 48.28
N PRO A 121 -39.38 -53.00 48.59
CA PRO A 121 -39.25 -52.46 49.93
C PRO A 121 -40.40 -52.95 50.85
N PRO A 122 -40.18 -53.01 52.18
CA PRO A 122 -41.20 -53.41 53.14
C PRO A 122 -42.35 -52.39 53.20
N PRO A 123 -43.57 -52.83 53.61
CA PRO A 123 -44.75 -51.97 53.62
C PRO A 123 -44.57 -50.75 54.56
N PRO A 124 -45.05 -49.56 54.16
CA PRO A 124 -44.95 -48.36 54.98
C PRO A 124 -45.87 -48.46 56.22
N PRO A 125 -45.49 -47.84 57.36
CA PRO A 125 -46.36 -47.78 58.52
C PRO A 125 -47.61 -46.95 58.22
N THR A 126 -48.74 -47.43 58.72
CA THR A 126 -50.06 -46.84 58.56
C THR A 126 -50.08 -45.39 59.05
N VAL A 127 -50.10 -44.44 58.11
CA VAL A 127 -50.27 -43.02 58.42
C VAL A 127 -51.73 -42.79 58.81
N SER A 128 -51.94 -42.39 60.06
CA SER A 128 -53.21 -41.88 60.56
C SER A 128 -53.60 -40.62 59.78
N VAL A 129 -54.51 -40.77 58.81
CA VAL A 129 -55.10 -39.65 58.08
C VAL A 129 -56.14 -38.98 58.98
N LYS A 130 -55.74 -37.91 59.66
CA LYS A 130 -56.69 -37.01 60.31
C LYS A 130 -57.47 -36.29 59.21
N PHE A 131 -58.73 -36.67 59.03
CA PHE A 131 -59.68 -35.94 58.18
C PHE A 131 -59.97 -34.58 58.83
N VAL A 132 -59.37 -33.53 58.28
CA VAL A 132 -59.72 -32.14 58.62
C VAL A 132 -60.98 -31.81 57.81
N PRO A 133 -62.09 -31.39 58.44
CA PRO A 133 -63.31 -31.06 57.72
C PRO A 133 -63.06 -29.81 56.88
N VAL A 134 -63.14 -29.95 55.57
CA VAL A 134 -63.05 -28.85 54.62
C VAL A 134 -64.30 -27.99 54.78
N THR A 135 -64.17 -26.81 55.38
CA THR A 135 -65.26 -25.84 55.52
C THR A 135 -65.44 -25.04 54.22
N LEU A 136 -66.66 -24.57 53.94
CA LEU A 136 -66.97 -23.78 52.73
C LEU A 136 -66.05 -22.55 52.58
N ASP A 137 -65.69 -21.91 53.71
CA ASP A 137 -64.77 -20.77 53.74
C ASP A 137 -63.34 -21.15 53.36
N SER A 138 -62.88 -22.36 53.72
CA SER A 138 -61.56 -22.86 53.32
C SER A 138 -61.48 -23.11 51.80
N LEU A 139 -62.57 -23.58 51.19
CA LEU A 139 -62.69 -23.75 49.73
C LEU A 139 -62.75 -22.39 49.03
N LYS A 140 -63.54 -21.45 49.53
CA LYS A 140 -63.62 -20.09 48.99
C LYS A 140 -62.27 -19.38 49.08
N SER A 141 -61.57 -19.48 50.20
CA SER A 141 -60.22 -18.94 50.37
C SER A 141 -59.22 -19.58 49.40
N ARG A 142 -59.25 -20.92 49.26
CA ARG A 142 -58.42 -21.63 48.28
C ARG A 142 -58.67 -21.19 46.85
N LEU A 143 -59.93 -21.05 46.45
CA LEU A 143 -60.32 -20.58 45.11
C LEU A 143 -59.89 -19.13 44.86
N SER A 144 -60.10 -18.24 45.84
CA SER A 144 -59.63 -16.85 45.76
C SER A 144 -58.11 -16.76 45.65
N ASN A 145 -57.37 -17.56 46.43
CA ASN A 145 -55.90 -17.61 46.37
C ASN A 145 -55.42 -18.13 45.01
N ARG A 146 -56.05 -19.19 44.49
CA ARG A 146 -55.75 -19.76 43.16
C ARG A 146 -56.01 -18.75 42.04
N LEU A 147 -57.10 -17.98 42.16
CA LEU A 147 -57.45 -16.94 41.20
C LEU A 147 -56.47 -15.76 41.26
N GLN A 148 -56.01 -15.38 42.45
CA GLN A 148 -54.97 -14.36 42.61
C GLN A 148 -53.63 -14.83 42.03
N GLU A 149 -53.21 -16.06 42.34
CA GLU A 149 -52.02 -16.71 41.78
C GLU A 149 -52.04 -16.72 40.24
N LEU A 150 -53.18 -17.07 39.63
CA LEU A 150 -53.35 -17.03 38.18
C LEU A 150 -53.24 -15.61 37.61
N LYS A 151 -53.83 -14.61 38.29
CA LYS A 151 -53.72 -13.20 37.87
C LYS A 151 -52.27 -12.71 37.92
N ASP A 152 -51.55 -13.02 38.98
CA ASP A 152 -50.15 -12.64 39.16
C ASP A 152 -49.27 -13.33 38.12
N ASN A 153 -49.54 -14.61 37.80
CA ASN A 153 -48.85 -15.34 36.73
C ASN A 153 -49.11 -14.73 35.35
N VAL A 154 -50.35 -14.37 35.03
CA VAL A 154 -50.67 -13.70 33.76
C VAL A 154 -49.97 -12.34 33.67
N ALA A 155 -49.93 -11.57 34.76
CA ALA A 155 -49.21 -10.30 34.79
C ALA A 155 -47.69 -10.50 34.59
N ASN A 156 -47.12 -11.53 35.21
CA ASN A 156 -45.70 -11.87 35.03
C ASN A 156 -45.38 -12.35 33.61
N HIS A 157 -46.18 -13.24 33.03
CA HIS A 157 -46.02 -13.67 31.65
C HIS A 157 -46.15 -12.51 30.67
N ARG A 158 -47.06 -11.55 30.94
CA ARG A 158 -47.19 -10.36 30.10
C ARG A 158 -45.96 -9.47 30.15
N ARG A 159 -45.40 -9.24 31.35
CA ARG A 159 -44.13 -8.51 31.49
C ARG A 159 -42.97 -9.23 30.80
N GLN A 160 -42.89 -10.57 30.92
CA GLN A 160 -41.88 -11.36 30.23
C GLN A 160 -42.04 -11.27 28.70
N LEU A 161 -43.27 -11.30 28.20
CA LEU A 161 -43.55 -11.13 26.78
C LEU A 161 -43.13 -9.73 26.30
N ASP A 162 -43.48 -8.68 27.04
CA ASP A 162 -43.07 -7.31 26.71
C ASP A 162 -41.53 -7.17 26.71
N GLN A 163 -40.84 -7.82 27.66
CA GLN A 163 -39.38 -7.84 27.72
C GLN A 163 -38.76 -8.57 26.52
N VAL A 164 -39.23 -9.78 26.21
CA VAL A 164 -38.74 -10.55 25.06
C VAL A 164 -39.00 -9.80 23.75
N MET A 165 -40.15 -9.12 23.62
CA MET A 165 -40.43 -8.28 22.46
C MET A 165 -39.46 -7.11 22.32
N ALA A 166 -39.05 -6.48 23.43
CA ALA A 166 -38.03 -5.44 23.42
C ALA A 166 -36.65 -6.01 23.04
N ASP A 167 -36.25 -7.14 23.63
CA ASP A 167 -34.97 -7.78 23.35
C ASP A 167 -34.86 -8.21 21.87
N VAL A 168 -35.96 -8.73 21.28
CA VAL A 168 -36.02 -9.07 19.85
C VAL A 168 -35.87 -7.83 18.97
N LYS A 169 -36.47 -6.71 19.37
CA LYS A 169 -36.32 -5.45 18.64
C LYS A 169 -34.87 -4.96 18.70
N ASP A 170 -34.27 -4.91 19.88
CA ASP A 170 -32.88 -4.47 20.05
C ASP A 170 -31.91 -5.39 19.29
N ALA A 171 -32.16 -6.69 19.27
CA ALA A 171 -31.38 -7.65 18.48
C ALA A 171 -31.52 -7.40 16.96
N ASN A 172 -32.72 -7.10 16.47
CA ASN A 172 -32.94 -6.77 15.05
C ASN A 172 -32.25 -5.44 14.67
N ASP A 173 -32.38 -4.41 15.50
CA ASP A 173 -31.71 -3.11 15.29
C ASP A 173 -30.17 -3.29 15.29
N PHE A 174 -29.64 -4.19 16.14
CA PHE A 174 -28.22 -4.55 16.15
C PHE A 174 -27.79 -5.28 14.87
N ILE A 175 -28.59 -6.24 14.38
CA ILE A 175 -28.29 -6.97 13.14
C ILE A 175 -28.27 -6.01 11.95
N GLU A 176 -29.25 -5.10 11.83
CA GLU A 176 -29.28 -4.10 10.76
C GLU A 176 -28.06 -3.15 10.82
N GLY A 177 -27.67 -2.74 12.04
CA GLY A 177 -26.44 -1.99 12.25
C GLY A 177 -25.18 -2.78 11.87
N ALA A 178 -25.15 -4.08 12.15
CA ALA A 178 -24.04 -4.94 11.76
C ALA A 178 -23.95 -5.10 10.23
N ASP A 179 -25.06 -5.33 9.54
CA ASP A 179 -25.12 -5.51 8.08
C ASP A 179 -24.64 -4.25 7.32
N THR A 180 -25.07 -3.07 7.77
CA THR A 180 -24.57 -1.80 7.21
C THR A 180 -23.06 -1.62 7.45
N SER A 181 -22.58 -2.01 8.62
CA SER A 181 -21.14 -1.94 8.93
C SER A 181 -20.32 -2.92 8.10
N ILE A 182 -20.83 -4.14 7.84
CA ILE A 182 -20.20 -5.16 7.00
C ILE A 182 -20.07 -4.64 5.57
N THR A 183 -21.15 -4.09 5.02
CA THR A 183 -21.16 -3.54 3.66
C THR A 183 -20.09 -2.45 3.50
N ARG A 184 -20.01 -1.50 4.45
CA ARG A 184 -18.99 -0.44 4.44
C ARG A 184 -17.57 -1.00 4.54
N ILE A 185 -17.35 -2.02 5.37
CA ILE A 185 -16.04 -2.68 5.50
C ILE A 185 -15.64 -3.39 4.21
N GLU A 186 -16.59 -4.05 3.56
CA GLU A 186 -16.38 -4.73 2.27
C GLU A 186 -15.96 -3.74 1.18
N GLU A 187 -16.67 -2.61 1.04
CA GLU A 187 -16.33 -1.55 0.09
C GLU A 187 -14.92 -1.00 0.32
N HIS A 188 -14.57 -0.70 1.57
CA HIS A 188 -13.23 -0.24 1.93
C HIS A 188 -12.18 -1.32 1.63
N TYR A 189 -12.44 -2.58 1.97
CA TYR A 189 -11.53 -3.69 1.71
C TYR A 189 -11.25 -3.86 0.22
N LEU A 190 -12.31 -3.85 -0.61
CA LEU A 190 -12.20 -3.94 -2.06
C LEU A 190 -11.39 -2.77 -2.63
N PHE A 191 -11.66 -1.55 -2.18
CA PHE A 191 -10.90 -0.36 -2.57
C PHE A 191 -9.40 -0.53 -2.27
N TYR A 192 -9.04 -0.88 -1.03
CA TYR A 192 -7.63 -1.03 -0.66
C TYR A 192 -6.94 -2.16 -1.40
N GLN A 193 -7.63 -3.28 -1.64
CA GLN A 193 -7.06 -4.41 -2.37
C GLN A 193 -6.80 -4.03 -3.84
N GLN A 194 -7.73 -3.31 -4.47
CA GLN A 194 -7.57 -2.80 -5.83
C GLN A 194 -6.44 -1.75 -5.90
N MET A 195 -6.44 -0.78 -4.99
CA MET A 195 -5.41 0.27 -4.96
C MET A 195 -4.02 -0.31 -4.68
N LYS A 196 -3.92 -1.30 -3.80
CA LYS A 196 -2.67 -2.03 -3.54
C LYS A 196 -2.17 -2.77 -4.78
N GLY A 197 -3.07 -3.46 -5.50
CA GLY A 197 -2.74 -4.13 -6.75
C GLY A 197 -2.23 -3.14 -7.80
N TYR A 198 -3.00 -2.07 -8.02
CA TYR A 198 -2.65 -0.97 -8.91
C TYR A 198 -1.29 -0.35 -8.57
N LEU A 199 -1.03 -0.02 -7.31
CA LEU A 199 0.25 0.57 -6.88
C LEU A 199 1.42 -0.39 -7.11
N ARG A 200 1.26 -1.68 -6.82
CA ARG A 200 2.31 -2.67 -7.09
C ARG A 200 2.66 -2.70 -8.58
N ASP A 201 1.66 -2.71 -9.44
CA ASP A 201 1.85 -2.81 -10.88
C ASP A 201 2.42 -1.49 -11.46
N LEU A 202 1.93 -0.33 -10.99
CA LEU A 202 2.47 0.99 -11.30
C LEU A 202 3.94 1.12 -10.88
N LEU A 203 4.28 0.73 -9.65
CA LEU A 203 5.65 0.81 -9.15
C LEU A 203 6.57 -0.16 -9.90
N SER A 204 6.09 -1.35 -10.27
CA SER A 204 6.82 -2.28 -11.13
C SER A 204 7.08 -1.69 -12.52
N CYS A 205 6.09 -1.02 -13.12
CA CYS A 205 6.27 -0.29 -14.38
C CYS A 205 7.34 0.80 -14.24
N LEU A 206 7.21 1.68 -13.23
CA LEU A 206 8.15 2.77 -12.99
C LEU A 206 9.57 2.28 -12.68
N ALA A 207 9.72 1.15 -11.99
CA ALA A 207 11.01 0.53 -11.70
C ALA A 207 11.79 0.16 -12.98
N ILE A 208 11.08 -0.14 -14.07
CA ILE A 208 11.66 -0.46 -15.38
C ILE A 208 11.79 0.79 -16.24
N LYS A 209 10.75 1.64 -16.29
CA LYS A 209 10.69 2.79 -17.21
C LYS A 209 11.50 3.99 -16.74
N ALA A 210 11.56 4.28 -15.45
CA ALA A 210 12.32 5.43 -14.94
C ALA A 210 13.83 5.35 -15.25
N PRO A 211 14.52 4.19 -15.13
CA PRO A 211 15.91 4.05 -15.59
C PRO A 211 16.09 4.24 -17.11
N LEU A 212 15.13 3.80 -17.92
CA LEU A 212 15.18 3.99 -19.39
C LEU A 212 15.09 5.48 -19.73
N ILE A 213 14.13 6.20 -19.15
CA ILE A 213 13.99 7.66 -19.29
C ILE A 213 15.29 8.34 -18.87
N LYS A 214 15.87 7.94 -17.74
CA LYS A 214 17.13 8.51 -17.26
C LYS A 214 18.28 8.27 -18.22
N SER A 215 18.40 7.07 -18.78
CA SER A 215 19.43 6.71 -19.75
C SER A 215 19.36 7.61 -20.99
N ILE A 216 18.16 7.79 -21.54
CA ILE A 216 17.91 8.67 -22.68
C ILE A 216 18.25 10.13 -22.35
N GLU A 217 17.81 10.62 -21.20
CA GLU A 217 18.11 11.98 -20.74
C GLU A 217 19.62 12.23 -20.64
N VAL A 218 20.39 11.25 -20.13
CA VAL A 218 21.85 11.33 -20.09
C VAL A 218 22.45 11.37 -21.51
N LYS A 219 21.91 10.62 -22.47
CA LYS A 219 22.34 10.69 -23.88
C LYS A 219 22.09 12.09 -24.46
N VAL A 220 20.88 12.64 -24.28
CA VAL A 220 20.53 14.01 -24.73
C VAL A 220 21.46 15.03 -24.09
N GLN A 221 21.62 14.98 -22.76
CA GLN A 221 22.51 15.89 -22.05
C GLN A 221 23.96 15.78 -22.52
N SER A 222 24.44 14.58 -22.87
CA SER A 222 25.76 14.36 -23.44
C SER A 222 25.92 15.03 -24.80
N ILE A 223 24.90 14.96 -25.67
CA ILE A 223 24.88 15.62 -26.98
C ILE A 223 24.95 17.15 -26.81
N HIS A 224 24.10 17.73 -25.96
CA HIS A 224 24.17 19.17 -25.64
C HIS A 224 25.51 19.56 -25.02
N SER A 225 26.04 18.75 -24.09
CA SER A 225 27.33 19.01 -23.45
C SER A 225 28.50 18.97 -24.44
N LYS A 226 28.48 18.07 -25.43
CA LYS A 226 29.48 18.04 -26.51
C LYS A 226 29.44 19.33 -27.32
N ARG A 227 28.23 19.78 -27.70
CA ARG A 227 28.03 21.06 -28.41
C ARG A 227 28.56 22.25 -27.59
N SER A 228 28.20 22.35 -26.32
CA SER A 228 28.67 23.43 -25.44
C SER A 228 30.19 23.41 -25.27
N ARG A 229 30.81 22.24 -25.07
CA ARG A 229 32.27 22.10 -24.99
C ARG A 229 32.97 22.52 -26.28
N LEU A 230 32.42 22.16 -27.44
CA LEU A 230 32.97 22.55 -28.74
C LEU A 230 33.01 24.08 -28.85
N LEU A 231 31.89 24.75 -28.54
CA LEU A 231 31.80 26.22 -28.57
C LEU A 231 32.77 26.89 -27.58
N ILE A 232 32.85 26.39 -26.34
CA ILE A 232 33.77 26.94 -25.31
C ILE A 232 35.23 26.77 -25.74
N THR A 233 35.62 25.57 -26.18
CA THR A 233 37.01 25.30 -26.61
C THR A 233 37.38 26.16 -27.81
N ARG A 234 36.48 26.28 -28.78
CA ARG A 234 36.70 27.12 -29.95
C ARG A 234 36.85 28.59 -29.57
N ARG A 235 35.97 29.11 -28.71
CA ARG A 235 36.05 30.50 -28.23
C ARG A 235 37.36 30.76 -27.49
N ARG A 236 37.81 29.82 -26.65
CA ARG A 236 39.12 29.91 -25.98
C ARG A 236 40.25 29.98 -27.00
N GLN A 237 40.20 29.12 -28.02
CA GLN A 237 41.20 29.12 -29.09
C GLN A 237 41.20 30.42 -29.89
N ASP A 238 40.02 30.93 -30.26
CA ASP A 238 39.88 32.19 -31.02
C ASP A 238 40.49 33.37 -30.24
N VAL A 239 40.25 33.44 -28.93
CA VAL A 239 40.82 34.47 -28.03
C VAL A 239 42.34 34.31 -27.87
N THR A 240 42.82 33.08 -27.74
CA THR A 240 44.27 32.80 -27.68
C THR A 240 44.94 33.23 -28.97
N ASP A 241 44.39 32.83 -30.12
CA ASP A 241 44.93 33.18 -31.44
C ASP A 241 44.95 34.71 -31.62
N GLU A 242 43.88 35.43 -31.25
CA GLU A 242 43.83 36.91 -31.23
C GLU A 242 44.90 37.56 -30.32
N SER A 243 45.07 37.03 -29.12
CA SER A 243 46.09 37.54 -28.18
C SER A 243 47.51 37.37 -28.73
N GLU A 244 47.75 36.29 -29.47
CA GLU A 244 49.03 36.02 -30.10
C GLU A 244 49.26 36.87 -31.34
N GLU A 245 48.22 37.15 -32.14
CA GLU A 245 48.28 38.10 -33.27
C GLU A 245 48.71 39.50 -32.80
N CYS A 246 48.19 39.93 -31.64
CA CYS A 246 48.58 41.19 -31.02
C CYS A 246 50.02 41.18 -30.47
N ARG A 247 50.50 40.02 -29.99
CA ARG A 247 51.79 39.90 -29.28
C ARG A 247 52.98 39.59 -30.19
N MET A 248 52.76 38.82 -31.26
CA MET A 248 53.80 38.47 -32.23
C MET A 248 53.29 38.79 -33.64
N GLY A 249 54.07 39.56 -34.40
CA GLY A 249 53.83 39.73 -35.83
C GLY A 249 53.94 38.37 -36.55
N VAL A 250 52.78 37.75 -36.77
CA VAL A 250 52.52 36.55 -37.60
C VAL A 250 53.49 35.39 -37.38
N ALA A 251 53.29 34.63 -36.30
CA ALA A 251 53.84 33.27 -36.21
C ALA A 251 53.11 32.36 -37.21
N ASN A 252 53.86 31.74 -38.12
CA ASN A 252 53.33 31.00 -39.27
C ASN A 252 53.11 29.52 -38.90
N ASP A 253 51.96 29.22 -38.27
CA ASP A 253 51.45 27.85 -38.07
C ASP A 253 50.27 27.64 -39.03
N GLU A 254 50.37 26.65 -39.93
CA GLU A 254 49.34 26.35 -40.93
C GLU A 254 47.99 26.00 -40.28
N GLY A 255 48.02 25.29 -39.13
CA GLY A 255 46.81 24.95 -38.39
C GLY A 255 46.14 26.17 -37.76
N ARG A 256 46.94 27.14 -37.32
CA ARG A 256 46.47 28.44 -36.80
C ARG A 256 45.87 29.31 -37.91
N GLN A 257 46.50 29.36 -39.08
CA GLN A 257 45.98 30.13 -40.22
C GLN A 257 44.59 29.63 -40.65
N GLY A 258 44.36 28.32 -40.64
CA GLY A 258 43.04 27.74 -40.93
C GLY A 258 41.94 28.22 -39.97
N ARG A 259 42.22 28.24 -38.66
CA ARG A 259 41.28 28.72 -37.63
C ARG A 259 40.99 30.22 -37.75
N ILE A 260 42.01 31.03 -38.03
CA ILE A 260 41.87 32.48 -38.25
C ILE A 260 40.94 32.75 -39.45
N VAL A 261 41.15 32.04 -40.56
CA VAL A 261 40.30 32.17 -41.76
C VAL A 261 38.86 31.76 -41.45
N GLU A 262 38.65 30.69 -40.70
CA GLU A 262 37.33 30.24 -40.27
C GLU A 262 36.62 31.28 -39.38
N ARG A 263 37.32 31.83 -38.39
CA ARG A 263 36.85 32.90 -37.49
C ARG A 263 36.44 34.14 -38.28
N GLU A 264 37.29 34.62 -39.18
CA GLU A 264 36.99 35.77 -40.05
C GLU A 264 35.82 35.47 -41.01
N GLY A 265 35.70 34.23 -41.49
CA GLY A 265 34.56 33.76 -42.25
C GLY A 265 33.25 33.85 -41.46
N ARG A 266 33.24 33.50 -40.18
CA ARG A 266 32.08 33.70 -39.28
C ARG A 266 31.73 35.18 -39.13
N ARG A 267 32.71 36.03 -38.80
CA ARG A 267 32.51 37.48 -38.66
C ARG A 267 31.94 38.12 -39.92
N ARG A 268 32.44 37.73 -41.10
CA ARG A 268 31.95 38.20 -42.39
C ARG A 268 30.47 37.83 -42.60
N ARG A 269 30.09 36.58 -42.36
CA ARG A 269 28.68 36.12 -42.48
C ARG A 269 27.73 36.92 -41.58
N ARG A 270 28.17 37.28 -40.36
CA ARG A 270 27.37 38.13 -39.45
C ARG A 270 27.19 39.55 -39.96
N ARG A 271 28.26 40.15 -40.50
CA ARG A 271 28.19 41.47 -41.15
C ARG A 271 27.19 41.46 -42.31
N GLU A 272 27.30 40.49 -43.19
CA GLU A 272 26.39 40.33 -44.34
C GLU A 272 24.94 40.07 -43.92
N LYS A 273 24.69 39.33 -42.81
CA LYS A 273 23.33 39.10 -42.30
C LYS A 273 22.72 40.38 -41.74
N ARG A 274 23.50 41.21 -41.04
CA ARG A 274 23.05 42.51 -40.51
C ARG A 274 22.78 43.51 -41.62
N GLU A 275 23.67 43.60 -42.61
CA GLU A 275 23.47 44.44 -43.81
C GLU A 275 22.18 44.06 -44.55
N ARG A 276 21.87 42.77 -44.64
CA ARG A 276 20.61 42.28 -45.23
C ARG A 276 19.35 42.53 -44.42
N GLN A 277 19.45 42.68 -43.10
CA GLN A 277 18.30 42.93 -42.23
C GLN A 277 17.98 44.42 -42.06
N GLU A 278 18.72 45.32 -42.74
CA GLU A 278 18.58 46.80 -42.63
C GLU A 278 18.56 47.32 -41.18
N VAL A 279 19.20 46.58 -40.25
CA VAL A 279 19.31 47.01 -38.86
C VAL A 279 20.44 48.04 -38.78
N ALA A 280 20.09 49.31 -38.98
CA ALA A 280 20.99 50.46 -38.86
C ALA A 280 21.24 50.82 -37.38
N THR A 281 21.75 49.87 -36.61
CA THR A 281 22.25 50.11 -35.25
C THR A 281 23.77 50.08 -35.24
N ASP A 282 24.38 50.92 -34.40
CA ASP A 282 25.82 51.00 -34.19
C ASP A 282 26.30 49.70 -33.52
N HIS A 283 26.62 48.68 -34.34
CA HIS A 283 27.03 47.37 -33.87
C HIS A 283 28.54 47.29 -33.75
N TYR A 284 29.05 47.23 -32.52
CA TYR A 284 30.47 47.08 -32.23
C TYR A 284 30.94 45.63 -32.35
N GLU A 285 32.13 45.42 -32.90
CA GLU A 285 32.78 44.11 -32.97
C GLU A 285 33.11 43.65 -31.53
N GLY A 286 32.30 42.74 -31.00
CA GLY A 286 32.31 42.33 -29.58
C GLY A 286 30.91 42.15 -28.98
N MET A 287 29.87 42.70 -29.62
CA MET A 287 28.47 42.56 -29.21
C MET A 287 27.78 41.30 -29.76
N SER A 288 28.47 40.52 -30.60
CA SER A 288 27.93 39.30 -31.19
C SER A 288 28.13 38.10 -30.26
N SER A 289 27.07 37.32 -30.03
CA SER A 289 27.26 35.98 -29.45
C SER A 289 28.01 35.09 -30.46
N ASP A 290 29.00 34.34 -29.97
CA ASP A 290 29.79 33.41 -30.79
C ASP A 290 29.23 31.98 -30.70
N ASP A 291 27.91 31.81 -30.73
CA ASP A 291 27.26 30.51 -30.59
C ASP A 291 27.06 29.76 -31.92
N GLU A 292 27.53 30.35 -33.03
CA GLU A 292 27.36 29.80 -34.37
C GLU A 292 28.17 28.52 -34.58
N LEU A 293 27.50 27.41 -34.87
CA LEU A 293 28.15 26.18 -35.30
C LEU A 293 28.42 26.18 -36.82
N LEU A 294 29.43 25.42 -37.24
CA LEU A 294 29.61 25.06 -38.64
C LEU A 294 28.43 24.22 -39.11
N GLU A 295 28.03 24.33 -40.38
CA GLU A 295 26.84 23.64 -40.90
C GLU A 295 26.96 22.12 -40.77
N THR A 296 28.16 21.57 -40.95
CA THR A 296 28.44 20.14 -40.74
C THR A 296 28.23 19.72 -39.28
N ASP A 297 28.61 20.56 -38.31
CA ASP A 297 28.43 20.27 -36.88
C ASP A 297 26.96 20.37 -36.48
N LYS A 298 26.20 21.32 -37.05
CA LYS A 298 24.75 21.40 -36.86
C LYS A 298 24.04 20.15 -37.38
N ILE A 299 24.34 19.74 -38.61
CA ILE A 299 23.75 18.53 -39.22
C ILE A 299 24.07 17.31 -38.36
N ARG A 300 25.32 17.18 -37.89
CA ARG A 300 25.72 16.08 -37.00
C ARG A 300 24.98 16.12 -35.67
N PHE A 301 24.89 17.28 -35.03
CA PHE A 301 24.18 17.47 -33.76
C PHE A 301 22.70 17.08 -33.89
N ASN A 302 22.02 17.61 -34.92
CA ASN A 302 20.61 17.31 -35.17
C ASN A 302 20.42 15.82 -35.46
N LYS A 303 21.29 15.20 -36.26
CA LYS A 303 21.23 13.76 -36.53
C LYS A 303 21.45 12.90 -35.28
N GLU A 304 22.39 13.27 -34.41
CA GLU A 304 22.60 12.58 -33.12
C GLU A 304 21.34 12.71 -32.24
N LEU A 305 20.71 13.88 -32.21
CA LEU A 305 19.49 14.12 -31.42
C LEU A 305 18.26 13.37 -31.99
N GLU A 306 18.02 13.46 -33.30
CA GLU A 306 16.93 12.76 -34.00
C GLU A 306 17.04 11.24 -33.87
N SER A 307 18.25 10.69 -33.78
CA SER A 307 18.45 9.26 -33.59
C SER A 307 17.89 8.72 -32.26
N LEU A 308 17.66 9.61 -31.26
CA LEU A 308 17.04 9.26 -29.98
C LEU A 308 15.51 9.33 -30.00
N GLY A 309 14.91 9.87 -31.06
CA GLY A 309 13.46 10.00 -31.21
C GLY A 309 12.69 8.70 -31.01
N PRO A 310 13.07 7.60 -31.68
CA PRO A 310 12.42 6.30 -31.49
C PRO A 310 12.52 5.81 -30.04
N ASP A 311 13.71 5.85 -29.43
CA ASP A 311 13.93 5.46 -28.03
C ASP A 311 12.98 6.21 -27.07
N ILE A 312 12.72 7.50 -27.34
CA ILE A 312 11.87 8.37 -26.51
C ILE A 312 10.39 8.05 -26.68
N ASN A 313 9.94 7.88 -27.92
CA ASN A 313 8.54 7.61 -28.23
C ASN A 313 8.15 6.18 -27.80
N ASP A 314 9.09 5.23 -27.88
CA ASP A 314 8.81 3.82 -27.60
C ASP A 314 8.93 3.45 -26.12
N VAL A 315 9.38 4.37 -25.24
CA VAL A 315 9.56 4.10 -23.78
C VAL A 315 8.35 3.41 -23.17
N PHE A 316 7.14 3.87 -23.51
CA PHE A 316 5.87 3.37 -22.98
C PHE A 316 5.02 2.59 -23.99
N SER A 317 5.56 2.26 -25.17
CA SER A 317 4.81 1.59 -26.25
C SER A 317 4.24 0.21 -25.87
N ASP A 318 4.86 -0.44 -24.89
CA ASP A 318 4.51 -1.74 -24.32
C ASP A 318 3.70 -1.64 -23.01
N VAL A 319 3.30 -0.43 -22.60
CA VAL A 319 2.59 -0.17 -21.35
C VAL A 319 1.16 0.27 -21.63
N VAL A 320 0.20 -0.27 -20.88
CA VAL A 320 -1.20 0.15 -20.95
C VAL A 320 -1.41 1.54 -20.34
N ASP A 321 -2.43 2.25 -20.81
CA ASP A 321 -2.72 3.65 -20.44
C ASP A 321 -2.78 3.86 -18.92
N ASP A 322 -3.31 2.90 -18.16
CA ASP A 322 -3.38 2.90 -16.69
C ASP A 322 -2.04 3.18 -15.98
N PHE A 323 -0.91 2.90 -16.64
CA PHE A 323 0.44 3.07 -16.07
C PHE A 323 1.36 3.95 -16.91
N CYS A 324 0.87 4.58 -17.99
CA CYS A 324 1.67 5.52 -18.79
C CYS A 324 1.02 6.89 -18.97
N ASP A 325 -0.30 7.00 -18.87
CA ASP A 325 -1.01 8.27 -18.94
C ASP A 325 -1.02 8.96 -17.56
N LEU A 326 -0.35 10.11 -17.49
CA LEU A 326 -0.26 10.92 -16.28
C LEU A 326 -1.63 11.32 -15.73
N ASN A 327 -2.61 11.58 -16.59
CA ASN A 327 -3.95 11.98 -16.17
C ASN A 327 -4.72 10.81 -15.53
N ILE A 328 -4.60 9.60 -16.09
CA ILE A 328 -5.23 8.40 -15.50
C ILE A 328 -4.61 8.13 -14.13
N ILE A 329 -3.28 8.21 -14.02
CA ILE A 329 -2.57 8.01 -12.76
C ILE A 329 -3.01 9.07 -11.74
N LYS A 330 -3.06 10.35 -12.13
CA LYS A 330 -3.59 11.46 -11.32
C LYS A 330 -4.99 11.12 -10.79
N THR A 331 -5.92 10.74 -11.65
CA THR A 331 -7.31 10.47 -11.26
C THR A 331 -7.42 9.33 -10.24
N ARG A 332 -6.56 8.30 -10.32
CA ARG A 332 -6.54 7.22 -9.31
C ARG A 332 -6.15 7.73 -7.92
N PHE A 333 -5.16 8.62 -7.83
CA PHE A 333 -4.76 9.21 -6.54
C PHE A 333 -5.79 10.23 -6.02
N GLU A 334 -6.42 10.98 -6.92
CA GLU A 334 -7.54 11.86 -6.58
C GLU A 334 -8.74 11.06 -6.03
N GLN A 335 -9.08 9.94 -6.67
CA GLN A 335 -10.12 9.04 -6.15
C GLN A 335 -9.79 8.63 -4.72
N TRP A 336 -8.56 8.20 -4.43
CA TRP A 336 -8.16 7.87 -3.06
C TRP A 336 -8.30 9.07 -2.11
N LYS A 337 -7.83 10.24 -2.51
CA LYS A 337 -7.92 11.46 -1.71
C LYS A 337 -9.36 11.81 -1.33
N PHE A 338 -10.28 11.75 -2.29
CA PHE A 338 -11.66 12.19 -2.10
C PHE A 338 -12.56 11.13 -1.46
N THR A 339 -12.40 9.85 -1.78
CA THR A 339 -13.20 8.80 -1.17
C THR A 339 -12.68 8.41 0.21
N GLN A 340 -11.37 8.44 0.42
CA GLN A 340 -10.73 7.90 1.63
C GLN A 340 -9.62 8.82 2.17
N SER A 341 -9.95 10.09 2.41
CA SER A 341 -9.01 11.14 2.84
C SER A 341 -8.16 10.77 4.07
N SER A 342 -8.74 10.13 5.09
CA SER A 342 -7.99 9.75 6.30
C SER A 342 -6.86 8.78 5.98
N SER A 343 -7.16 7.72 5.23
CA SER A 343 -6.17 6.73 4.80
C SER A 343 -5.13 7.32 3.85
N TYR A 344 -5.53 8.23 2.96
CA TYR A 344 -4.61 8.95 2.08
C TYR A 344 -3.53 9.70 2.88
N SER A 345 -3.95 10.39 3.94
CA SER A 345 -3.03 11.11 4.84
C SER A 345 -2.17 10.15 5.66
N GLU A 346 -2.78 9.12 6.27
CA GLU A 346 -2.08 8.10 7.07
C GLU A 346 -1.05 7.29 6.28
N ALA A 347 -1.30 7.07 4.98
CA ALA A 347 -0.38 6.40 4.06
C ALA A 347 0.69 7.33 3.48
N TYR A 348 0.71 8.62 3.89
CA TYR A 348 1.66 9.63 3.43
C TYR A 348 1.71 9.77 1.91
N VAL A 349 0.55 9.69 1.24
CA VAL A 349 0.48 9.68 -0.22
C VAL A 349 1.05 10.96 -0.83
N SER A 350 0.75 12.13 -0.25
CA SER A 350 1.29 13.44 -0.64
C SER A 350 2.81 13.45 -0.81
N LEU A 351 3.54 12.75 0.09
CA LEU A 351 5.00 12.67 0.04
C LEU A 351 5.53 11.78 -1.10
N CYS A 352 4.69 10.87 -1.57
CA CYS A 352 5.04 9.91 -2.63
C CYS A 352 4.70 10.43 -4.03
N LEU A 353 3.71 11.32 -4.17
CA LEU A 353 3.25 11.85 -5.45
C LEU A 353 4.38 12.42 -6.31
N THR A 354 5.24 13.26 -5.71
CA THR A 354 6.38 13.85 -6.41
C THR A 354 7.25 12.76 -7.03
N LYS A 355 7.51 11.66 -6.32
CA LYS A 355 8.31 10.54 -6.83
C LYS A 355 7.61 9.79 -7.96
N ILE A 356 6.30 9.59 -7.84
CA ILE A 356 5.49 8.88 -8.82
C ILE A 356 5.40 9.70 -10.12
N PHE A 357 5.22 11.01 -10.04
CA PHE A 357 5.05 11.87 -11.21
C PHE A 357 6.37 12.31 -11.86
N THR A 358 7.48 12.30 -11.12
CA THR A 358 8.81 12.70 -11.63
C THR A 358 9.19 12.03 -12.95
N PRO A 359 9.07 10.69 -13.14
CA PRO A 359 9.43 10.04 -14.40
C PRO A 359 8.67 10.58 -15.61
N TYR A 360 7.37 10.88 -15.47
CA TYR A 360 6.54 11.41 -16.55
C TYR A 360 6.92 12.84 -16.91
N VAL A 361 7.12 13.69 -15.89
CA VAL A 361 7.60 15.07 -16.09
C VAL A 361 8.97 15.06 -16.77
N ARG A 362 9.88 14.16 -16.35
CA ARG A 362 11.20 14.01 -16.99
C ARG A 362 11.09 13.55 -18.44
N HIS A 363 10.18 12.63 -18.74
CA HIS A 363 9.95 12.11 -20.10
C HIS A 363 9.46 13.22 -21.04
N GLU A 364 8.47 14.02 -20.63
CA GLU A 364 8.01 15.17 -21.43
C GLU A 364 9.12 16.22 -21.60
N LEU A 365 9.94 16.41 -20.58
CA LEU A 365 11.03 17.37 -20.61
C LEU A 365 12.27 16.91 -21.36
N ILE A 366 12.39 15.67 -21.87
CA ILE A 366 13.66 15.13 -22.41
C ILE A 366 14.33 16.12 -23.39
N TYR A 367 13.58 16.64 -24.36
CA TYR A 367 14.07 17.59 -25.35
C TYR A 367 14.03 19.06 -24.91
N TRP A 368 13.38 19.37 -23.79
CA TRP A 368 13.22 20.75 -23.36
C TRP A 368 14.55 21.35 -22.94
N ASN A 369 14.90 22.46 -23.60
CA ASN A 369 16.07 23.27 -23.30
C ASN A 369 15.62 24.75 -23.17
N PRO A 370 15.61 25.32 -21.95
CA PRO A 370 15.11 26.68 -21.72
C PRO A 370 15.98 27.78 -22.35
N LEU A 371 17.19 27.45 -22.83
CA LEU A 371 18.10 28.40 -23.47
C LEU A 371 17.90 28.48 -25.00
N GLU A 372 17.02 27.66 -25.57
CA GLU A 372 16.68 27.74 -26.99
C GLU A 372 15.62 28.82 -27.24
N PHE A 373 15.74 29.51 -28.39
CA PHE A 373 14.91 30.68 -28.72
C PHE A 373 13.42 30.35 -28.87
N ASP A 374 13.12 29.12 -29.30
CA ASP A 374 11.80 28.56 -29.55
C ASP A 374 11.40 27.53 -28.47
N ALA A 375 12.00 27.60 -27.28
CA ALA A 375 11.67 26.71 -26.17
C ALA A 375 10.20 26.84 -25.79
N ILE A 376 9.55 25.68 -25.62
CA ILE A 376 8.15 25.59 -25.19
C ILE A 376 8.01 26.21 -23.79
N PRO A 377 7.08 27.17 -23.58
CA PRO A 377 6.80 27.72 -22.26
C PRO A 377 6.33 26.65 -21.29
N ILE A 378 6.81 26.69 -20.05
CA ILE A 378 6.48 25.70 -19.01
C ILE A 378 4.95 25.62 -18.80
N ASP A 379 4.28 26.78 -18.78
CA ASP A 379 2.82 26.88 -18.60
C ASP A 379 2.03 26.16 -19.70
N SER A 380 2.63 25.90 -20.87
CA SER A 380 1.96 25.19 -21.96
C SER A 380 2.19 23.67 -21.97
N MET A 381 3.02 23.17 -21.05
CA MET A 381 3.35 21.74 -20.97
C MET A 381 2.19 20.92 -20.40
N LYS A 382 2.02 19.71 -20.94
CA LYS A 382 0.89 18.84 -20.59
C LYS A 382 0.96 18.39 -19.14
N TRP A 383 2.15 18.04 -18.64
CA TRP A 383 2.31 17.64 -17.25
C TRP A 383 1.85 18.71 -16.27
N LEU A 384 2.15 19.98 -16.54
CA LEU A 384 1.79 21.08 -15.65
C LEU A 384 0.29 21.33 -15.72
N GLN A 385 -0.28 21.41 -16.92
CA GLN A 385 -1.73 21.56 -17.10
C GLN A 385 -2.52 20.42 -16.45
N CYS A 386 -2.02 19.19 -16.52
CA CYS A 386 -2.60 18.03 -15.88
C CYS A 386 -2.55 18.14 -14.34
N LEU A 387 -1.38 18.43 -13.77
CA LEU A 387 -1.18 18.40 -12.32
C LEU A 387 -1.61 19.68 -11.59
N LEU A 388 -1.79 20.81 -12.30
CA LEU A 388 -2.25 22.07 -11.72
C LEU A 388 -3.62 21.95 -11.05
N THR A 389 -4.47 21.04 -11.55
CA THR A 389 -5.81 20.77 -11.03
C THR A 389 -5.83 19.63 -10.00
N TYR A 390 -4.67 19.14 -9.57
CA TYR A 390 -4.60 18.01 -8.65
C TYR A 390 -5.26 18.32 -7.30
N GLY A 391 -6.24 17.51 -6.93
CA GLY A 391 -6.92 17.64 -5.64
C GLY A 391 -7.87 18.83 -5.56
N TYR A 392 -8.20 19.47 -6.69
CA TYR A 392 -9.16 20.57 -6.77
C TYR A 392 -10.55 20.06 -7.19
N HIS A 393 -11.59 20.51 -6.48
CA HIS A 393 -12.99 20.38 -6.90
C HIS A 393 -13.58 21.75 -7.22
N GLU A 394 -14.40 21.79 -8.27
CA GLU A 394 -15.06 23.03 -8.71
C GLU A 394 -15.98 23.57 -7.59
N GLY A 395 -15.71 24.80 -7.15
CA GLY A 395 -16.48 25.47 -6.10
C GLY A 395 -15.90 25.40 -4.68
N GLU A 396 -14.78 24.69 -4.48
CA GLU A 396 -14.08 24.67 -3.19
C GLU A 396 -12.95 25.71 -3.16
N GLU A 397 -12.79 26.38 -2.02
CA GLU A 397 -11.60 27.21 -1.78
C GLU A 397 -10.39 26.30 -1.53
N PRO A 398 -9.20 26.65 -2.07
CA PRO A 398 -8.00 25.84 -1.89
C PRO A 398 -7.62 25.79 -0.41
N ASP A 399 -7.53 24.59 0.14
CA ASP A 399 -7.04 24.35 1.50
C ASP A 399 -5.53 24.58 1.57
N ILE A 400 -5.12 25.67 2.19
CA ILE A 400 -3.70 26.02 2.41
C ILE A 400 -2.97 25.07 3.35
N THR A 401 -3.69 24.21 4.09
CA THR A 401 -3.09 23.22 4.99
C THR A 401 -2.86 21.87 4.32
N ASP A 402 -3.36 21.69 3.10
CA ASP A 402 -3.17 20.49 2.32
C ASP A 402 -1.70 20.34 1.91
N ASN A 403 -1.10 19.19 2.23
CA ASN A 403 0.29 18.90 1.87
C ASN A 403 0.50 18.79 0.35
N ASP A 404 -0.55 18.51 -0.41
CA ASP A 404 -0.48 18.37 -1.87
C ASP A 404 -0.22 19.69 -2.60
N ILE A 405 -0.41 20.85 -1.95
CA ILE A 405 -0.06 22.17 -2.53
C ILE A 405 1.43 22.27 -2.89
N HIS A 406 2.26 21.44 -2.24
CA HIS A 406 3.70 21.39 -2.48
C HIS A 406 4.08 20.50 -3.67
N LEU A 407 3.14 19.80 -4.30
CA LEU A 407 3.44 18.88 -5.41
C LEU A 407 4.13 19.58 -6.57
N ILE A 408 3.51 20.64 -7.10
CA ILE A 408 4.06 21.40 -8.24
C ILE A 408 5.39 22.06 -7.86
N PRO A 409 5.51 22.83 -6.76
CA PRO A 409 6.80 23.37 -6.33
C PRO A 409 7.92 22.32 -6.22
N GLN A 410 7.62 21.15 -5.65
CA GLN A 410 8.61 20.08 -5.52
C GLN A 410 9.01 19.47 -6.86
N LEU A 411 8.06 19.30 -7.80
CA LEU A 411 8.38 18.82 -9.16
C LEU A 411 9.24 19.84 -9.92
N ILE A 412 8.95 21.13 -9.78
CA ILE A 412 9.75 22.22 -10.37
C ILE A 412 11.19 22.15 -9.82
N ASP A 413 11.36 22.06 -8.50
CA ASP A 413 12.67 22.02 -7.85
C ASP A 413 13.46 20.75 -8.25
N ARG A 414 12.83 19.59 -8.15
CA ARG A 414 13.49 18.32 -8.45
C ARG A 414 13.78 18.09 -9.92
N VAL A 415 12.93 18.58 -10.82
CA VAL A 415 13.07 18.27 -12.25
C VAL A 415 13.58 19.46 -13.03
N LEU A 416 12.89 20.61 -12.98
CA LEU A 416 13.25 21.76 -13.81
C LEU A 416 14.53 22.43 -13.32
N ILE A 417 14.62 22.76 -12.02
CA ILE A 417 15.80 23.44 -11.47
C ILE A 417 17.03 22.54 -11.57
N SER A 418 16.89 21.26 -11.22
CA SER A 418 17.97 20.28 -11.38
C SER A 418 18.45 20.18 -12.83
N LYS A 419 17.53 20.22 -13.80
CA LYS A 419 17.88 20.22 -15.23
C LYS A 419 18.62 21.49 -15.66
N ILE A 420 18.20 22.66 -15.18
CA ILE A 420 18.83 23.96 -15.49
C ILE A 420 20.24 24.04 -14.90
N ASN A 421 20.42 23.56 -13.67
CA ASN A 421 21.72 23.58 -12.99
C ASN A 421 22.73 22.57 -13.59
N GLY A 422 22.28 21.70 -14.51
CA GLY A 422 23.09 20.60 -15.03
C GLY A 422 23.42 19.54 -13.98
N GLU A 423 22.78 19.62 -12.81
CA GLU A 423 22.93 18.69 -11.72
C GLU A 423 21.93 17.56 -11.92
N SER A 424 22.42 16.38 -12.29
CA SER A 424 21.62 15.17 -12.15
C SER A 424 21.54 14.75 -10.68
N HIS A 425 20.96 15.58 -9.82
CA HIS A 425 20.56 15.16 -8.49
C HIS A 425 19.29 14.33 -8.63
N ASP A 426 19.45 13.01 -8.75
CA ASP A 426 18.64 12.03 -8.02
C ASP A 426 19.06 10.61 -8.44
N THR A 427 19.76 9.94 -7.52
CA THR A 427 19.89 8.48 -7.47
C THR A 427 18.57 7.93 -6.97
N VAL A 428 17.58 7.77 -7.85
CA VAL A 428 16.51 6.80 -7.59
C VAL A 428 16.96 5.50 -8.22
N SER A 429 17.60 4.65 -7.39
CA SER A 429 18.07 3.33 -7.79
C SER A 429 16.88 2.40 -8.00
N HIS A 430 17.07 1.29 -8.70
CA HIS A 430 16.10 0.19 -8.76
C HIS A 430 15.64 -0.24 -7.34
N ASP A 431 16.53 -0.14 -6.34
CA ASP A 431 16.24 -0.40 -4.93
C ASP A 431 15.19 0.54 -4.30
N ASP A 432 15.07 1.78 -4.79
CA ASP A 432 14.09 2.75 -4.27
C ASP A 432 12.66 2.43 -4.71
N TRP A 433 12.50 1.61 -5.76
CA TRP A 433 11.21 1.13 -6.24
C TRP A 433 10.86 -0.26 -5.70
N VAL A 434 11.86 -1.11 -5.45
CA VAL A 434 11.68 -2.53 -5.07
C VAL A 434 11.50 -2.73 -3.56
N LYS A 435 11.88 -1.75 -2.72
CA LYS A 435 11.73 -1.85 -1.25
C LYS A 435 10.96 -0.67 -0.66
N PRO A 436 9.68 -0.83 -0.29
CA PRO A 436 8.98 0.12 0.56
C PRO A 436 9.43 -0.09 2.02
N THR A 437 10.73 0.05 2.30
CA THR A 437 11.25 -0.11 3.66
C THR A 437 12.25 0.99 4.00
N LYS A 438 11.85 1.82 4.98
CA LYS A 438 12.72 2.66 5.83
C LYS A 438 13.41 3.89 5.21
N THR A 439 13.02 4.35 4.02
CA THR A 439 13.55 5.62 3.46
C THR A 439 12.79 6.89 3.90
N GLY A 440 11.70 6.75 4.67
CA GLY A 440 11.03 7.90 5.32
C GLY A 440 11.86 8.55 6.46
N LYS A 441 12.76 7.79 7.10
CA LYS A 441 13.59 8.31 8.23
C LYS A 441 14.94 8.88 7.81
N ARG A 442 15.49 8.51 6.63
CA ARG A 442 16.87 8.90 6.26
C ARG A 442 16.95 10.26 5.53
N LEU A 443 15.85 10.75 4.96
CA LEU A 443 15.79 12.09 4.36
C LEU A 443 15.64 13.21 5.41
N VAL A 444 15.07 12.92 6.58
CA VAL A 444 14.93 13.89 7.69
C VAL A 444 16.29 14.33 8.25
N CYS A 445 17.34 13.50 8.12
CA CYS A 445 18.65 13.83 8.69
C CYS A 445 19.65 14.50 7.72
N LYS A 446 19.31 14.68 6.43
CA LYS A 446 20.18 15.38 5.47
C LYS A 446 19.65 16.75 5.00
N GLY A 447 18.41 17.12 5.33
CA GLY A 447 17.81 18.40 4.94
C GLY A 447 17.88 19.54 5.97
N ILE A 448 18.41 19.30 7.18
CA ILE A 448 18.37 20.29 8.29
C ILE A 448 19.78 20.79 8.70
N GLY A 449 20.84 20.40 7.99
CA GLY A 449 22.22 20.62 8.45
C GLY A 449 23.15 21.30 7.45
N SER A 450 22.76 22.38 6.77
CA SER A 450 23.69 23.29 6.08
C SER A 450 23.00 24.58 5.63
N SER A 451 22.65 25.47 6.56
CA SER A 451 22.53 26.89 6.26
C SER A 451 22.67 27.71 7.53
N SER A 452 23.90 27.83 8.01
CA SER A 452 24.33 28.95 8.83
C SER A 452 25.84 28.98 8.75
N TYR A 453 26.37 29.92 7.96
CA TYR A 453 27.67 30.58 8.05
C TYR A 453 27.94 31.18 6.67
N TYR A 454 27.87 32.51 6.60
CA TYR A 454 28.59 33.45 5.72
C TYR A 454 27.70 34.66 5.44
N TYR A 455 27.67 35.60 6.39
CA TYR A 455 27.65 37.03 6.12
C TYR A 455 28.35 37.73 7.30
N SER A 456 29.57 38.20 7.03
CA SER A 456 30.18 39.38 7.63
C SER A 456 30.77 40.18 6.48
#